data_AF-A0A252F246-F1
#
_entry.id   AF-A0A252F246-F1
#
_cell.length_a   1.000
_cell.length_b   1.000
_cell.length_c   1.000
_cell.angle_alpha   90.00
_cell.angle_beta   90.00
_cell.angle_gamma   90.00
#
_symmetry.space_group_name_H-M   'P 1'
#
loop_
_entity.id
_entity.type
_entity.pdbx_description
1 polymer ?
#
loop_
_entity_poly.entity_id
_entity_poly.type
_entity_poly.pdbx_seq_one_letter_code
_entity_poly.pdbx_strand_id
1 'polypeptide(L)'
;LKLSDEIGAKKAADQLGIPYNTVTTWRGKRKKYGDQAFVGSGHKQLPASEQERRMLELEKEVKELQRANDILQEALGFFAARRKK
;
A
#
# COMPACT_ATOMS: atom_id res chain seq x y z
N LEU A 1 -22.22 -2.81 6.82
CA LEU A 1 -22.00 -2.66 8.29
C LEU A 1 -22.93 -1.64 8.96
N LYS A 2 -23.65 -0.81 8.18
CA LYS A 2 -24.65 0.14 8.70
C LYS A 2 -25.68 -0.49 9.65
N LEU A 3 -26.20 -1.68 9.30
CA LEU A 3 -27.09 -2.46 10.16
C LEU A 3 -26.51 -2.69 11.57
N SER A 4 -25.24 -3.10 11.67
CA SER A 4 -24.60 -3.29 12.97
C SER A 4 -24.34 -2.00 13.76
N ASP A 5 -24.35 -0.85 13.08
CA ASP A 5 -24.27 0.47 13.71
C ASP A 5 -25.64 0.92 14.26
N GLU A 6 -26.72 0.54 13.58
CA GLU A 6 -28.10 0.93 13.92
C GLU A 6 -28.72 0.05 15.00
N ILE A 7 -28.61 -1.28 14.88
CA ILE A 7 -29.25 -2.24 15.80
C ILE A 7 -28.28 -2.93 16.76
N GLY A 8 -27.00 -2.56 16.66
CA GLY A 8 -25.92 -3.15 17.43
C GLY A 8 -25.42 -4.47 16.83
N ALA A 9 -24.13 -4.75 17.01
CA ALA A 9 -23.47 -5.87 16.34
C ALA A 9 -24.05 -7.25 16.72
N LYS A 10 -24.64 -7.41 17.92
CA LYS A 10 -25.19 -8.69 18.38
C LYS A 10 -26.47 -9.04 17.62
N LYS A 11 -27.42 -8.12 17.60
CA LYS A 11 -28.67 -8.29 16.85
C LYS A 11 -28.44 -8.38 15.34
N ALA A 12 -27.48 -7.59 14.81
CA ALA A 12 -27.13 -7.67 13.39
C ALA A 12 -26.50 -9.02 13.01
N ALA A 13 -25.72 -9.63 13.89
CA ALA A 13 -25.14 -10.95 13.66
C ALA A 13 -26.23 -12.04 13.68
N ASP A 14 -27.10 -12.01 14.69
CA ASP A 14 -28.22 -12.96 14.81
C ASP A 14 -29.17 -12.88 13.61
N GLN A 15 -29.50 -11.67 13.17
CA GLN A 15 -30.38 -11.45 12.01
C GLN A 15 -29.77 -11.88 10.67
N LEU A 16 -28.45 -11.78 10.53
CA LEU A 16 -27.73 -12.18 9.32
C LEU A 16 -27.30 -13.65 9.34
N GLY A 17 -27.54 -14.36 10.44
CA GLY A 17 -27.15 -15.76 10.60
C GLY A 17 -25.63 -15.98 10.56
N ILE A 18 -24.83 -14.94 10.85
CA ILE A 18 -23.37 -15.01 10.87
C ILE A 18 -22.84 -14.78 12.28
N PRO A 19 -21.66 -15.31 12.64
CA PRO A 19 -21.12 -15.15 13.99
C PRO A 19 -20.92 -13.69 14.39
N TYR A 20 -21.27 -13.36 15.64
CA TYR A 20 -21.14 -12.01 16.22
C TYR A 20 -19.73 -11.41 16.08
N ASN A 21 -18.72 -12.23 16.35
CA ASN A 21 -17.32 -11.86 16.25
C ASN A 21 -16.90 -11.46 14.82
N THR A 22 -17.52 -11.98 13.77
CA THR A 22 -17.27 -11.61 12.37
C THR A 22 -17.73 -10.17 12.10
N VAL A 23 -18.93 -9.83 12.56
CA VAL A 23 -19.51 -8.50 12.40
C VAL A 23 -18.70 -7.45 13.16
N THR A 24 -18.29 -7.73 14.40
CA THR A 24 -17.44 -6.81 15.17
C THR A 24 -16.06 -6.63 14.52
N THR A 25 -15.46 -7.70 13.99
CA THR A 25 -14.17 -7.65 13.28
C THR A 25 -14.23 -6.78 12.02
N TRP A 26 -15.32 -6.89 11.25
CA TRP A 26 -15.51 -6.06 10.06
C TRP A 26 -15.71 -4.58 10.41
N ARG A 27 -16.44 -4.26 11.48
CA ARG A 27 -16.56 -2.87 11.97
C ARG A 27 -15.20 -2.27 12.33
N GLY A 28 -14.37 -3.05 13.02
CA GLY A 28 -13.00 -2.65 13.32
C GLY A 28 -12.15 -2.36 12.07
N LYS A 29 -12.20 -3.22 11.04
CA LYS A 29 -11.49 -3.02 9.77
C LYS A 29 -11.94 -1.77 9.03
N ARG A 30 -13.25 -1.56 8.90
CA ARG A 30 -13.84 -0.36 8.25
C ARG A 30 -13.40 0.93 8.93
N LYS A 31 -13.36 0.96 10.27
CA LYS A 31 -12.92 2.15 11.02
C LYS A 31 -11.44 2.48 10.77
N LYS A 32 -10.59 1.45 10.64
CA LYS A 32 -9.13 1.62 10.59
C LYS A 32 -8.59 1.97 9.20
N TYR A 33 -9.26 1.56 8.13
CA TYR A 33 -8.78 1.72 6.75
C TYR A 33 -9.79 2.43 5.84
N GLY A 34 -10.89 2.93 6.40
CA GLY A 34 -11.98 3.51 5.63
C GLY A 34 -12.45 2.55 4.54
N ASP A 35 -12.46 3.06 3.31
CA ASP A 35 -12.90 2.30 2.12
C ASP A 35 -11.94 1.18 1.72
N GLN A 36 -10.69 1.17 2.21
CA GLN A 36 -9.69 0.13 1.94
C GLN A 36 -9.73 -1.02 2.94
N ALA A 37 -10.72 -1.08 3.82
CA ALA A 37 -10.73 -2.02 4.94
C ALA A 37 -10.73 -3.52 4.62
N PHE A 38 -11.03 -3.90 3.39
CA PHE A 38 -11.18 -5.30 3.02
C PHE A 38 -10.54 -5.58 1.65
N VAL A 39 -9.30 -6.11 1.62
CA VAL A 39 -8.61 -6.51 0.36
C VAL A 39 -8.27 -7.99 0.20
N GLY A 40 -8.86 -8.85 1.03
CA GLY A 40 -8.62 -10.30 0.95
C GLY A 40 -7.24 -10.73 1.44
N SER A 41 -6.84 -11.97 1.11
CA SER A 41 -5.72 -12.69 1.73
C SER A 41 -4.40 -12.58 0.95
N GLY A 42 -3.41 -11.85 1.49
CA GLY A 42 -2.03 -11.85 0.99
C GLY A 42 -1.56 -10.61 0.22
N HIS A 43 -2.43 -9.60 0.08
CA HIS A 43 -2.13 -8.43 -0.73
C HIS A 43 -1.62 -7.26 0.13
N LYS A 44 -0.54 -6.60 -0.32
CA LYS A 44 -0.44 -5.15 -0.10
C LYS A 44 -1.77 -4.59 -0.59
N GLN A 45 -2.43 -3.78 0.21
CA GLN A 45 -3.46 -2.91 -0.34
C GLN A 45 -2.84 -2.24 -1.55
N LEU A 46 -3.39 -2.48 -2.73
CA LEU A 46 -2.94 -1.73 -3.90
C LEU A 46 -3.04 -0.27 -3.49
N PRO A 47 -2.12 0.58 -3.98
CA PRO A 47 -2.20 1.98 -3.65
C PRO A 47 -3.62 2.45 -3.92
N ALA A 48 -4.19 3.13 -2.93
CA ALA A 48 -5.61 3.45 -2.85
C ALA A 48 -6.09 4.20 -4.09
N SER A 49 -5.13 4.83 -4.77
CA SER A 49 -5.29 5.70 -5.92
C SER A 49 -4.26 5.37 -7.02
N GLU A 50 -4.61 5.68 -8.28
CA GLU A 50 -3.65 5.62 -9.40
C GLU A 50 -2.49 6.59 -9.20
N GLN A 51 -2.73 7.69 -8.51
CA GLN A 51 -1.68 8.63 -8.14
C GLN A 51 -0.61 7.93 -7.30
N GLU A 52 -1.00 7.18 -6.26
CA GLU A 52 -0.05 6.47 -5.42
C GLU A 52 0.68 5.34 -6.18
N ARG A 53 0.05 4.72 -7.20
CA ARG A 53 0.71 3.73 -8.06
C ARG A 53 1.80 4.37 -8.92
N ARG A 54 1.44 5.42 -9.66
CA ARG A 54 2.38 6.15 -10.51
C ARG A 54 3.49 6.78 -9.68
N MET A 55 3.17 7.26 -8.48
CA MET A 55 4.15 7.78 -7.53
C MET A 55 5.18 6.69 -7.17
N LEU A 56 4.72 5.49 -6.81
CA LEU A 56 5.61 4.38 -6.47
C LEU A 56 6.50 3.94 -7.66
N GLU A 57 5.94 3.94 -8.87
CA GLU A 57 6.67 3.59 -10.10
C GLU A 57 7.74 4.64 -10.44
N LEU A 58 7.36 5.91 -10.41
CA LEU A 58 8.26 7.03 -10.67
C LEU A 58 9.36 7.11 -9.61
N GLU A 59 9.05 6.89 -8.33
CA GLU A 59 10.05 6.82 -7.26
C GLU A 59 11.08 5.72 -7.51
N LYS A 60 10.62 4.56 -8.02
CA LYS A 60 11.51 3.45 -8.35
C LYS A 60 12.39 3.79 -9.54
N GLU A 61 11.83 4.35 -10.60
CA GLU A 61 12.57 4.75 -11.81
C GLU A 61 13.60 5.84 -11.52
N VAL A 62 13.21 6.87 -10.76
CA VAL A 62 14.13 7.94 -10.34
C VAL A 62 15.30 7.37 -9.57
N LYS A 63 15.06 6.42 -8.66
CA LYS A 63 16.11 5.77 -7.87
C LYS A 63 17.06 4.93 -8.75
N GLU A 64 16.52 4.22 -9.73
CA GLU A 64 17.33 3.45 -10.68
C GLU A 64 18.18 4.36 -11.57
N LEU A 65 17.60 5.45 -12.08
CA LEU A 65 18.30 6.45 -12.91
C LEU A 65 19.39 7.19 -12.13
N GLN A 66 19.12 7.60 -10.89
CA GLN A 66 20.12 8.22 -10.01
C GLN A 66 21.30 7.28 -9.81
N ARG A 67 21.04 6.01 -9.47
CA ARG A 67 22.09 5.01 -9.31
C ARG A 67 22.91 4.80 -10.58
N ALA A 68 22.27 4.75 -11.74
CA ALA A 68 22.96 4.61 -13.02
C ALA A 68 23.86 5.83 -13.31
N ASN A 69 23.35 7.04 -13.06
CA ASN A 69 24.13 8.27 -13.21
C ASN A 69 25.34 8.30 -12.27
N ASP A 70 25.17 7.91 -11.01
CA ASP A 70 26.27 7.89 -10.02
C ASP A 70 27.40 6.96 -10.51
N ILE A 71 27.05 5.76 -10.96
CA ILE A 71 28.01 4.78 -11.51
C ILE A 71 28.75 5.36 -12.73
N LEU A 72 28.02 6.03 -13.64
CA LEU A 72 28.63 6.61 -14.84
C LEU A 72 29.56 7.78 -14.50
N GLN A 73 29.19 8.62 -13.53
CA GLN A 73 30.02 9.73 -13.07
C GLN A 73 31.31 9.22 -12.40
N GLU A 74 31.21 8.21 -11.54
CA GLU A 74 32.37 7.56 -10.94
C GLU A 74 33.31 6.97 -12.00
N ALA A 75 32.74 6.28 -13.00
CA ALA A 75 33.51 5.72 -14.10
C ALA A 75 34.23 6.81 -14.92
N LEU A 76 33.55 7.92 -15.23
CA LEU A 76 34.16 9.07 -15.92
C LEU A 76 35.33 9.67 -15.14
N GLY A 77 35.18 9.83 -13.81
CA GLY A 77 36.26 10.28 -12.93
C GLY A 77 37.46 9.36 -12.99
N PHE A 78 37.23 8.03 -12.98
CA PHE A 78 38.28 7.03 -13.11
C PHE A 78 39.01 7.11 -14.47
N PHE A 79 38.28 7.23 -15.58
CA PHE A 79 38.87 7.34 -16.92
C PHE A 79 39.66 8.65 -17.13
N ALA A 80 39.20 9.76 -16.54
CA ALA A 80 39.88 11.04 -16.61
C ALA A 80 41.19 11.04 -15.81
N ALA A 81 41.21 10.43 -14.62
CA ALA A 81 42.42 10.28 -13.80
C ALA A 81 43.47 9.38 -14.50
N ARG A 82 43.03 8.31 -15.19
CA ARG A 82 43.92 7.42 -15.94
C ARG A 82 44.61 8.08 -17.13
N ARG A 83 43.97 9.05 -17.80
CA ARG A 83 44.55 9.77 -18.96
C ARG A 83 45.65 10.78 -18.60
N LYS A 84 45.78 11.17 -17.33
CA LYS A 84 46.82 12.11 -16.84
C LYS A 84 48.12 11.42 -16.42
N LYS A 85 48.22 10.10 -16.60
CA LYS A 85 49.35 9.26 -16.23
C LYS A 85 49.96 8.64 -17.47
#